data_AF-A0A7H2QNE9-F1
#
_entry.id   AF-A0A7H2QNE9-F1
#
_cell.length_a   1.000
_cell.length_b   1.000
_cell.length_c   1.000
_cell.angle_alpha   90.00
_cell.angle_beta   90.00
_cell.angle_gamma   90.00
#
_symmetry.space_group_name_H-M   'P 1'
#
loop_
_entity.id
_entity.type
_entity.pdbx_description
1 polymer ?
#
loop_
_entity_poly.entity_id
_entity_poly.type
_entity_poly.pdbx_seq_one_letter_code
_entity_poly.pdbx_strand_id
1 'polypeptide(L)'
;MTYSLFEIKLLAPLDHTNFDNAVWKFEVDGDVSTLLLIDYALEQFQQKNIEANKAYVVSEQKPKQLGEQNLGLEKNESYTFVELLQFLIFTHANDVKDALSNILFDSVEQAQLILSQRAENYYLALNSSNQLKDLFGLVNHVYSYPAELKKFFFIKNLSFKNKVYQPITPLIAHPVLTSVLYLSHQFRKIYITYLEDNQSIGFFSFLDDIHRLEHLVPYYHCFQEEHVKAKSCTSQTGIINILGDTYFGEMYTEKRKLRGQTDALQQYGYHFSFEKIQPFLGKNDINIANFEAVFSLENQSLLKDKKPFILKADAKKTLEEFKSIHLNYLVLANNHLKDYGDEGLTYTLQQLDEANVSYIGAGHNQKDAHNYFEIVFENKHYAIFNGYWHRDTAYLDYDFYALGSRSGVACLNGVLLEQIVFYKQAHPKHKIIVICHWGVDFKPPTKEQIKLADILTQAGADLIIGHGAHTIQPIQIINDKPVVFGIGNAVFNSDGEYEQHHSLPFSCIARIDLAKDLLRLYPIYTDNLKTFWQPYPVDFNDFSKASTYMTSLLTSERYITTQDYLGRYVEIKF
;
A
#
# COMPACT_ATOMS: atom_id res chain seq x y z
N MET A 1 -33.00 -13.26 -9.53
CA MET A 1 -32.13 -12.64 -10.55
C MET A 1 -30.70 -12.77 -10.08
N THR A 2 -29.86 -13.39 -10.90
CA THR A 2 -28.44 -13.62 -10.68
C THR A 2 -27.69 -12.30 -10.86
N TYR A 3 -27.52 -11.52 -9.79
CA TYR A 3 -26.56 -10.42 -9.84
C TYR A 3 -25.16 -11.03 -9.89
N SER A 4 -24.50 -10.90 -11.04
CA SER A 4 -23.07 -11.19 -11.15
C SER A 4 -22.32 -10.42 -10.07
N LEU A 5 -21.44 -11.12 -9.34
CA LEU A 5 -20.43 -10.49 -8.48
C LEU A 5 -19.57 -9.60 -9.40
N PHE A 6 -19.80 -8.30 -9.35
CA PHE A 6 -19.08 -7.30 -10.15
C PHE A 6 -18.74 -6.12 -9.25
N GLU A 7 -17.51 -5.63 -9.39
CA GLU A 7 -17.00 -4.48 -8.65
C GLU A 7 -17.51 -3.18 -9.27
N ILE A 8 -17.87 -2.21 -8.44
CA ILE A 8 -18.21 -0.86 -8.91
C ILE A 8 -16.96 -0.01 -8.68
N LYS A 9 -16.40 0.56 -9.75
CA LYS A 9 -15.28 1.52 -9.72
C LYS A 9 -15.64 2.65 -10.66
N LEU A 10 -16.39 3.63 -10.18
CA LEU A 10 -16.88 4.73 -10.99
C LEU A 10 -16.38 6.04 -10.45
N LEU A 11 -15.98 6.91 -11.36
CA LEU A 11 -15.69 8.31 -11.09
C LEU A 11 -16.50 9.15 -12.06
N ALA A 12 -17.21 10.14 -11.54
CA ALA A 12 -18.02 11.05 -12.35
C ALA A 12 -17.81 12.49 -11.88
N PRO A 13 -17.63 13.46 -12.79
CA PRO A 13 -17.53 14.87 -12.43
C PRO A 13 -18.90 15.40 -11.99
N LEU A 14 -18.91 16.30 -11.00
CA LEU A 14 -20.13 16.90 -10.43
C LEU A 14 -21.03 17.51 -11.52
N ASP A 15 -20.46 18.29 -12.45
CA ASP A 15 -21.22 19.10 -13.39
C ASP A 15 -21.48 18.44 -14.77
N HIS A 16 -20.77 17.34 -15.09
CA HIS A 16 -20.73 16.78 -16.45
C HIS A 16 -20.70 15.26 -16.48
N THR A 17 -21.67 14.60 -15.83
CA THR A 17 -21.76 13.13 -15.84
C THR A 17 -22.54 12.61 -17.06
N ASN A 18 -21.95 11.66 -17.79
CA ASN A 18 -22.65 10.87 -18.81
C ASN A 18 -23.17 9.56 -18.21
N PHE A 19 -24.49 9.34 -18.27
CA PHE A 19 -25.18 8.15 -17.77
C PHE A 19 -25.35 7.02 -18.79
N ASP A 20 -24.71 7.11 -19.97
CA ASP A 20 -24.80 6.09 -21.03
C ASP A 20 -24.14 4.75 -20.65
N ASN A 21 -23.15 4.76 -19.75
CA ASN A 21 -22.50 3.54 -19.29
C ASN A 21 -23.51 2.64 -18.54
N ALA A 22 -23.59 1.36 -18.92
CA ALA A 22 -24.51 0.38 -18.34
C ALA A 22 -24.41 0.26 -16.82
N VAL A 23 -23.23 0.53 -16.25
CA VAL A 23 -22.99 0.54 -14.81
C VAL A 23 -23.89 1.53 -14.06
N TRP A 24 -24.33 2.64 -14.67
CA TRP A 24 -25.23 3.62 -14.04
C TRP A 24 -26.64 3.08 -13.82
N LYS A 25 -27.03 2.04 -14.57
CA LYS A 25 -28.28 1.30 -14.40
C LYS A 25 -28.16 0.19 -13.36
N PHE A 26 -26.98 0.01 -12.77
CA PHE A 26 -26.78 -0.96 -11.71
C PHE A 26 -27.68 -0.59 -10.52
N GLU A 27 -28.40 -1.60 -10.05
CA GLU A 27 -29.35 -1.50 -8.95
C GLU A 27 -28.63 -1.77 -7.63
N VAL A 28 -28.62 -0.75 -6.79
CA VAL A 28 -28.16 -0.81 -5.40
C VAL A 28 -29.35 -1.17 -4.54
N ASP A 29 -29.38 -2.44 -4.13
CA ASP A 29 -30.24 -2.87 -3.05
C ASP A 29 -29.72 -2.22 -1.76
N GLY A 30 -30.47 -1.28 -1.17
CA GLY A 30 -30.05 -0.67 0.09
C GLY A 30 -30.96 0.43 0.61
N ASP A 31 -30.95 0.60 1.94
CA ASP A 31 -31.69 1.66 2.62
C ASP A 31 -31.00 3.01 2.42
N VAL A 32 -31.57 3.84 1.55
CA VAL A 32 -31.11 5.20 1.27
C VAL A 32 -31.59 6.23 2.31
N SER A 33 -32.41 5.83 3.30
CA SER A 33 -32.98 6.78 4.27
C SER A 33 -31.94 7.51 5.10
N THR A 34 -30.79 6.90 5.39
CA THR A 34 -29.68 7.57 6.08
C THR A 34 -29.11 8.71 5.22
N LEU A 35 -28.94 8.50 3.91
CA LEU A 35 -28.46 9.56 3.01
C LEU A 35 -29.49 10.67 2.83
N LEU A 36 -30.76 10.31 2.71
CA LEU A 36 -31.87 11.27 2.64
C LEU A 36 -31.99 12.09 3.92
N LEU A 37 -31.76 11.47 5.09
CA LEU A 37 -31.74 12.16 6.38
C LEU A 37 -30.56 13.14 6.47
N ILE A 38 -29.37 12.74 6.01
CA ILE A 38 -28.21 13.64 5.94
C ILE A 38 -28.53 14.83 5.03
N ASP A 39 -29.04 14.58 3.82
CA ASP A 39 -29.45 15.63 2.89
C ASP A 39 -30.48 16.60 3.50
N TYR A 40 -31.53 16.07 4.13
CA TYR A 40 -32.54 16.85 4.82
C TYR A 40 -31.96 17.68 5.97
N ALA A 41 -31.10 17.08 6.79
CA ALA A 41 -30.45 17.76 7.91
C ALA A 41 -29.59 18.94 7.44
N LEU A 42 -28.79 18.73 6.38
CA LEU A 42 -27.97 19.79 5.79
C LEU A 42 -28.83 20.93 5.23
N GLU A 43 -29.96 20.62 4.57
CA GLU A 43 -30.89 21.63 4.08
C GLU A 43 -31.50 22.45 5.21
N GLN A 44 -32.04 21.79 6.24
CA GLN A 44 -32.66 22.49 7.38
C GLN A 44 -31.66 23.41 8.08
N PHE A 45 -30.40 22.96 8.18
CA PHE A 45 -29.32 23.77 8.75
C PHE A 45 -28.98 24.96 7.86
N GLN A 46 -28.81 24.77 6.55
CA GLN A 46 -28.50 25.84 5.61
C GLN A 46 -29.61 26.90 5.55
N GLN A 47 -30.87 26.47 5.58
CA GLN A 47 -32.04 27.36 5.60
C GLN A 47 -32.29 28.02 6.96
N LYS A 48 -31.50 27.68 7.99
CA LYS A 48 -31.64 28.18 9.37
C LYS A 48 -32.98 27.79 10.03
N ASN A 49 -33.59 26.69 9.59
CA ASN A 49 -34.79 26.13 10.21
C ASN A 49 -34.45 25.35 11.50
N ILE A 50 -33.17 25.02 11.71
CA ILE A 50 -32.67 24.36 12.91
C ILE A 50 -31.42 25.07 13.43
N GLU A 51 -31.36 25.28 14.74
CA GLU A 51 -30.20 25.85 15.41
C GLU A 51 -29.11 24.80 15.64
N ALA A 52 -27.84 25.19 15.47
CA ALA A 52 -26.68 24.31 15.65
C ALA A 52 -26.66 23.58 17.01
N ASN A 53 -27.05 24.29 18.06
CA ASN A 53 -27.04 23.84 19.45
C ASN A 53 -28.37 23.24 19.92
N LYS A 54 -29.37 23.07 19.03
CA LYS A 54 -30.61 22.37 19.37
C LYS A 54 -30.24 20.98 19.89
N ALA A 55 -30.64 20.70 21.13
CA ALA A 55 -30.17 19.54 21.87
C ALA A 55 -31.23 18.44 21.93
N TYR A 56 -30.77 17.19 21.85
CA TYR A 56 -31.53 15.99 22.15
C TYR A 56 -30.97 15.33 23.40
N VAL A 57 -31.87 14.98 24.32
CA VAL A 57 -31.53 14.22 25.52
C VAL A 57 -31.95 12.78 25.31
N VAL A 58 -31.00 11.86 25.43
CA VAL A 58 -31.23 10.42 25.24
C VAL A 58 -32.17 9.90 26.33
N SER A 59 -33.38 9.49 25.93
CA SER A 59 -34.39 8.96 26.85
C SER A 59 -34.07 7.54 27.32
N GLU A 60 -33.60 6.68 26.41
CA GLU A 60 -33.25 5.29 26.66
C GLU A 60 -32.00 4.90 25.88
N GLN A 61 -31.10 4.18 26.54
CA GLN A 61 -29.89 3.67 25.89
C GLN A 61 -30.22 2.40 25.12
N LYS A 62 -29.92 2.39 23.82
CA LYS A 62 -29.97 1.18 23.01
C LYS A 62 -28.67 0.40 23.18
N PRO A 63 -28.71 -0.87 23.61
CA PRO A 63 -27.49 -1.66 23.76
C PRO A 63 -26.87 -1.92 22.39
N LYS A 64 -25.55 -2.14 22.38
CA LYS A 64 -24.85 -2.66 21.20
C LYS A 64 -25.32 -4.10 20.96
N GLN A 65 -26.23 -4.31 20.01
CA GLN A 65 -26.68 -5.64 19.62
C GLN A 65 -25.80 -6.20 18.51
N LEU A 66 -25.56 -7.51 18.53
CA LEU A 66 -24.77 -8.19 17.51
C LEU A 66 -25.51 -8.12 16.16
N GLY A 67 -24.93 -7.43 15.18
CA GLY A 67 -25.52 -7.21 13.86
C GLY A 67 -26.19 -5.84 13.67
N GLU A 68 -26.38 -5.06 14.74
CA GLU A 68 -26.81 -3.67 14.65
C GLU A 68 -25.63 -2.72 14.86
N GLN A 69 -25.58 -1.66 14.07
CA GLN A 69 -24.56 -0.63 14.22
C GLN A 69 -25.06 0.45 15.19
N ASN A 70 -25.05 0.18 16.49
CA ASN A 70 -25.35 1.18 17.53
C ASN A 70 -24.06 1.68 18.21
N LEU A 71 -23.96 2.99 18.45
CA LEU A 71 -22.87 3.55 19.27
C LEU A 71 -23.07 3.28 20.77
N GLY A 72 -24.34 3.15 21.19
CA GLY A 72 -24.76 3.06 22.58
C GLY A 72 -24.82 4.42 23.24
N LEU A 73 -25.53 5.39 22.64
CA LEU A 73 -25.72 6.72 23.24
C LEU A 73 -26.22 6.59 24.69
N GLU A 74 -25.53 7.24 25.63
CA GLU A 74 -25.77 7.07 27.06
C GLU A 74 -27.04 7.78 27.52
N LYS A 75 -27.83 7.12 28.38
CA LYS A 75 -29.08 7.68 28.90
C LYS A 75 -28.83 8.99 29.65
N ASN A 76 -29.72 9.97 29.45
CA ASN A 76 -29.67 11.34 29.98
C ASN A 76 -28.49 12.20 29.46
N GLU A 77 -27.68 11.69 28.55
CA GLU A 77 -26.71 12.54 27.87
C GLU A 77 -27.40 13.40 26.81
N SER A 78 -26.91 14.64 26.70
CA SER A 78 -27.35 15.60 25.70
C SER A 78 -26.38 15.64 24.53
N TYR A 79 -26.92 15.67 23.31
CA TYR A 79 -26.19 15.81 22.06
C TYR A 79 -26.83 16.92 21.23
N THR A 80 -26.03 17.83 20.68
CA THR A 80 -26.49 18.88 19.78
C THR A 80 -26.80 18.33 18.39
N PHE A 81 -27.59 19.06 17.60
CA PHE A 81 -27.84 18.75 16.20
C PHE A 81 -26.54 18.56 15.41
N VAL A 82 -25.56 19.46 15.60
CA VAL A 82 -24.26 19.36 14.92
C VAL A 82 -23.53 18.08 15.29
N GLU A 83 -23.46 17.76 16.57
CA GLU A 83 -22.82 16.53 17.06
C GLU A 83 -23.52 15.29 16.48
N LEU A 84 -24.86 15.23 16.50
CA LEU A 84 -25.59 14.08 15.96
C LEU A 84 -25.40 13.90 14.46
N LEU A 85 -25.39 14.99 13.68
CA LEU A 85 -25.16 14.90 12.24
C LEU A 85 -23.72 14.45 11.93
N GLN A 86 -22.72 15.01 12.64
CA GLN A 86 -21.33 14.56 12.54
C GLN A 86 -21.18 13.08 12.95
N PHE A 87 -21.79 12.66 14.05
CA PHE A 87 -21.79 11.26 14.50
C PHE A 87 -22.42 10.36 13.44
N LEU A 88 -23.55 10.75 12.84
CA LEU A 88 -24.25 9.93 11.86
C LEU A 88 -23.39 9.73 10.61
N ILE A 89 -22.81 10.80 10.07
CA ILE A 89 -21.92 10.74 8.89
C ILE A 89 -20.66 9.90 9.21
N PHE A 90 -20.08 10.07 10.41
CA PHE A 90 -18.82 9.41 10.75
C PHE A 90 -18.98 7.92 11.10
N THR A 91 -20.09 7.55 11.75
CA THR A 91 -20.27 6.22 12.35
C THR A 91 -21.39 5.41 11.73
N HIS A 92 -22.31 6.06 10.99
CA HIS A 92 -23.50 5.44 10.40
C HIS A 92 -24.38 4.67 11.40
N ALA A 93 -24.37 5.09 12.67
CA ALA A 93 -25.04 4.35 13.72
C ALA A 93 -26.55 4.60 13.80
N ASN A 94 -27.31 3.53 14.01
CA ASN A 94 -28.78 3.57 13.99
C ASN A 94 -29.36 4.35 15.17
N ASP A 95 -28.79 4.21 16.37
CA ASP A 95 -29.20 4.99 17.55
C ASP A 95 -28.94 6.50 17.38
N VAL A 96 -27.90 6.87 16.63
CA VAL A 96 -27.64 8.27 16.23
C VAL A 96 -28.64 8.74 15.17
N LYS A 97 -28.95 7.89 14.17
CA LYS A 97 -29.96 8.17 13.14
C LYS A 97 -31.32 8.47 13.78
N ASP A 98 -31.70 7.68 14.77
CA ASP A 98 -32.95 7.86 15.51
C ASP A 98 -32.94 9.16 16.33
N ALA A 99 -31.84 9.45 17.04
CA ALA A 99 -31.69 10.69 17.80
C ALA A 99 -31.77 11.94 16.90
N LEU A 100 -31.09 11.91 15.74
CA LEU A 100 -31.14 13.00 14.76
C LEU A 100 -32.56 13.16 14.18
N SER A 101 -33.24 12.04 13.90
CA SER A 101 -34.63 12.07 13.42
C SER A 101 -35.57 12.71 14.44
N ASN A 102 -35.43 12.39 15.73
CA ASN A 102 -36.22 13.01 16.80
C ASN A 102 -35.98 14.52 16.98
N ILE A 103 -34.82 15.03 16.55
CA ILE A 103 -34.56 16.48 16.52
C ILE A 103 -35.27 17.15 15.34
N LEU A 104 -35.30 16.47 14.20
CA LEU A 104 -35.73 17.02 12.91
C LEU A 104 -37.23 16.87 12.65
N PHE A 105 -37.87 15.87 13.27
CA PHE A 105 -39.27 15.51 13.05
C PHE A 105 -40.02 15.40 14.37
N ASP A 106 -41.31 15.72 14.34
CA ASP A 106 -42.23 15.62 15.47
C ASP A 106 -42.69 14.17 15.71
N SER A 107 -42.70 13.33 14.66
CA SER A 107 -43.08 11.91 14.75
C SER A 107 -42.39 11.05 13.69
N VAL A 108 -42.41 9.73 13.90
CA VAL A 108 -41.86 8.73 12.95
C VAL A 108 -42.64 8.74 11.63
N GLU A 109 -43.95 8.91 11.69
CA GLU A 109 -44.81 8.99 10.50
C GLU A 109 -44.49 10.23 9.67
N GLN A 110 -44.24 11.37 10.33
CA GLN A 110 -43.81 12.60 9.66
C GLN A 110 -42.43 12.41 9.02
N ALA A 111 -41.49 11.77 9.72
CA ALA A 111 -40.17 11.47 9.18
C ALA A 111 -40.28 10.59 7.92
N GLN A 112 -41.07 9.52 7.98
CA GLN A 112 -41.29 8.62 6.84
C GLN A 112 -41.93 9.35 5.66
N LEU A 113 -42.94 10.19 5.90
CA LEU A 113 -43.59 10.97 4.84
C LEU A 113 -42.62 11.91 4.15
N ILE A 114 -41.87 12.72 4.92
CA ILE A 114 -40.93 13.72 4.37
C ILE A 114 -39.78 13.03 3.62
N LEU A 115 -39.20 11.98 4.19
CA LEU A 115 -38.10 11.25 3.54
C LEU A 115 -38.57 10.50 2.29
N SER A 116 -39.80 9.99 2.26
CA SER A 116 -40.37 9.36 1.05
C SER A 116 -40.59 10.38 -0.07
N GLN A 117 -41.19 11.53 0.25
CA GLN A 117 -41.37 12.62 -0.73
C GLN A 117 -40.03 13.13 -1.26
N ARG A 118 -39.01 13.21 -0.39
CA ARG A 118 -37.66 13.57 -0.80
C ARG A 118 -37.04 12.52 -1.70
N ALA A 119 -37.23 11.23 -1.40
CA ALA A 119 -36.74 10.14 -2.24
C ALA A 119 -37.33 10.24 -3.67
N GLU A 120 -38.63 10.51 -3.79
CA GLU A 120 -39.32 10.68 -5.07
C GLU A 120 -38.71 11.79 -5.94
N ASN A 121 -38.24 12.91 -5.34
CA ASN A 121 -37.57 13.99 -6.07
C ASN A 121 -36.29 13.54 -6.79
N TYR A 122 -35.67 12.46 -6.32
CA TYR A 122 -34.46 11.88 -6.91
C TYR A 122 -34.75 10.56 -7.66
N TYR A 123 -36.02 10.21 -7.88
CA TYR A 123 -36.44 8.91 -8.43
C TYR A 123 -35.98 7.71 -7.58
N LEU A 124 -35.82 7.94 -6.27
CA LEU A 124 -35.45 6.93 -5.29
C LEU A 124 -36.69 6.41 -4.54
N ALA A 125 -36.58 5.18 -4.03
CA ALA A 125 -37.56 4.57 -3.14
C ALA A 125 -36.90 4.08 -1.84
N LEU A 126 -37.58 4.30 -0.72
CA LEU A 126 -37.17 3.78 0.58
C LEU A 126 -37.30 2.25 0.61
N ASN A 127 -36.40 1.57 1.31
CA ASN A 127 -36.41 0.11 1.53
C ASN A 127 -36.54 -0.72 0.24
N SER A 128 -36.05 -0.18 -0.88
CA SER A 128 -36.17 -0.74 -2.22
C SER A 128 -34.82 -0.66 -2.94
N SER A 129 -34.71 -1.36 -4.08
CA SER A 129 -33.56 -1.20 -4.95
C SER A 129 -33.60 0.13 -5.70
N ASN A 130 -32.45 0.78 -5.83
CA ASN A 130 -32.31 2.09 -6.45
C ASN A 130 -31.18 2.08 -7.47
N GLN A 131 -31.36 2.71 -8.64
CA GLN A 131 -30.29 2.75 -9.65
C GLN A 131 -29.18 3.72 -9.23
N LEU A 132 -27.93 3.41 -9.57
CA LEU A 132 -26.78 4.28 -9.28
C LEU A 132 -26.95 5.69 -9.85
N LYS A 133 -27.57 5.85 -11.02
CA LYS A 133 -27.84 7.17 -11.63
C LYS A 133 -28.76 8.05 -10.76
N ASP A 134 -29.74 7.44 -10.10
CA ASP A 134 -30.75 8.14 -9.31
C ASP A 134 -30.13 8.49 -7.95
N LEU A 135 -29.33 7.56 -7.41
CA LEU A 135 -28.52 7.79 -6.22
C LEU A 135 -27.47 8.89 -6.44
N PHE A 136 -26.89 8.97 -7.64
CA PHE A 136 -26.00 10.07 -8.01
C PHE A 136 -26.71 11.43 -7.86
N GLY A 137 -27.98 11.54 -8.25
CA GLY A 137 -28.75 12.79 -8.09
C GLY A 137 -28.79 13.29 -6.64
N LEU A 138 -29.10 12.40 -5.69
CA LEU A 138 -29.10 12.71 -4.26
C LEU A 138 -27.71 13.11 -3.76
N VAL A 139 -26.71 12.31 -4.09
CA VAL A 139 -25.32 12.54 -3.64
C VAL A 139 -24.74 13.82 -4.23
N ASN A 140 -25.06 14.11 -5.50
CA ASN A 140 -24.67 15.33 -6.19
C ASN A 140 -25.24 16.56 -5.47
N HIS A 141 -26.49 16.50 -5.01
CA HIS A 141 -27.06 17.56 -4.18
C HIS A 141 -26.31 17.71 -2.86
N VAL A 142 -26.05 16.62 -2.14
CA VAL A 142 -25.28 16.63 -0.88
C VAL A 142 -23.86 17.20 -1.06
N TYR A 143 -23.21 16.96 -2.20
CA TYR A 143 -21.88 17.52 -2.45
C TYR A 143 -21.89 18.89 -3.13
N SER A 144 -23.04 19.37 -3.58
CA SER A 144 -23.22 20.73 -4.09
C SER A 144 -23.28 21.80 -2.98
N TYR A 145 -23.50 21.40 -1.72
CA TYR A 145 -23.44 22.34 -0.60
C TYR A 145 -22.04 23.01 -0.49
N PRO A 146 -21.96 24.25 0.02
CA PRO A 146 -20.70 24.99 0.13
C PRO A 146 -19.58 24.23 0.84
N ALA A 147 -18.33 24.43 0.41
CA ALA A 147 -17.16 23.74 0.94
C ALA A 147 -17.00 23.92 2.47
N GLU A 148 -17.37 25.07 3.01
CA GLU A 148 -17.35 25.35 4.45
C GLU A 148 -18.31 24.44 5.22
N LEU A 149 -19.51 24.24 4.70
CA LEU A 149 -20.52 23.38 5.30
C LEU A 149 -20.11 21.90 5.19
N LYS A 150 -19.53 21.49 4.06
CA LYS A 150 -18.95 20.14 3.92
C LYS A 150 -17.83 19.91 4.92
N LYS A 151 -16.85 20.82 5.03
CA LYS A 151 -15.76 20.74 6.03
C LYS A 151 -16.27 20.70 7.47
N PHE A 152 -17.40 21.34 7.74
CA PHE A 152 -18.00 21.40 9.08
C PHE A 152 -18.63 20.06 9.51
N PHE A 153 -19.30 19.33 8.61
CA PHE A 153 -20.01 18.09 8.95
C PHE A 153 -19.26 16.80 8.58
N PHE A 154 -18.46 16.81 7.52
CA PHE A 154 -17.67 15.64 7.08
C PHE A 154 -16.30 15.62 7.77
N ILE A 155 -16.33 15.35 9.07
CA ILE A 155 -15.15 15.33 9.94
C ILE A 155 -14.26 14.10 9.69
N LYS A 156 -12.96 14.25 10.00
CA LYS A 156 -11.94 13.20 9.86
C LYS A 156 -11.63 12.48 11.16
N ASN A 157 -11.95 13.11 12.28
CA ASN A 157 -11.77 12.58 13.62
C ASN A 157 -12.99 12.97 14.46
N LEU A 158 -13.40 12.07 15.35
CA LEU A 158 -14.54 12.30 16.21
C LEU A 158 -14.16 12.00 17.66
N SER A 159 -14.16 13.05 18.48
CA SER A 159 -13.92 12.97 19.92
C SER A 159 -15.08 13.64 20.64
N PHE A 160 -15.66 12.95 21.61
CA PHE A 160 -16.76 13.48 22.42
C PHE A 160 -16.66 12.96 23.85
N LYS A 161 -16.76 13.87 24.83
CA LYS A 161 -16.64 13.57 26.27
C LYS A 161 -15.47 12.63 26.61
N ASN A 162 -14.27 12.99 26.15
CA ASN A 162 -13.02 12.24 26.34
C ASN A 162 -12.98 10.84 25.71
N LYS A 163 -13.95 10.50 24.85
CA LYS A 163 -13.97 9.26 24.07
C LYS A 163 -13.71 9.56 22.60
N VAL A 164 -12.77 8.82 22.00
CA VAL A 164 -12.51 8.86 20.56
C VAL A 164 -13.35 7.78 19.88
N TYR A 165 -14.05 8.16 18.83
CA TYR A 165 -14.88 7.27 18.02
C TYR A 165 -14.11 6.86 16.77
N GLN A 166 -14.32 5.62 16.34
CA GLN A 166 -13.76 5.09 15.10
C GLN A 166 -14.74 5.30 13.95
N PRO A 167 -14.27 5.67 12.75
CA PRO A 167 -15.15 5.79 11.61
C PRO A 167 -15.66 4.41 11.19
N ILE A 168 -16.82 4.35 10.52
CA ILE A 168 -17.32 3.09 9.94
C ILE A 168 -16.36 2.50 8.89
N THR A 169 -15.56 3.35 8.24
CA THR A 169 -14.52 2.94 7.30
C THR A 169 -13.29 3.85 7.41
N PRO A 170 -12.07 3.31 7.23
CA PRO A 170 -10.86 4.13 7.15
C PRO A 170 -10.92 5.24 6.09
N LEU A 171 -11.75 5.10 5.03
CA LEU A 171 -11.92 6.14 4.01
C LEU A 171 -12.46 7.45 4.56
N ILE A 172 -13.32 7.42 5.57
CA ILE A 172 -13.88 8.66 6.15
C ILE A 172 -12.77 9.51 6.74
N ALA A 173 -11.85 8.88 7.48
CA ALA A 173 -10.69 9.53 8.06
C ALA A 173 -9.54 9.76 7.05
N HIS A 174 -9.71 9.34 5.79
CA HIS A 174 -8.66 9.44 4.79
C HIS A 174 -8.30 10.90 4.51
N PRO A 175 -7.00 11.26 4.48
CA PRO A 175 -6.56 12.65 4.41
C PRO A 175 -6.70 13.26 3.01
N VAL A 176 -6.75 12.45 1.95
CA VAL A 176 -6.92 12.93 0.56
C VAL A 176 -8.37 13.24 0.22
N LEU A 177 -9.32 12.42 0.68
CA LEU A 177 -10.73 12.58 0.29
C LEU A 177 -11.37 13.70 1.09
N THR A 178 -12.26 14.48 0.49
CA THR A 178 -12.99 15.52 1.22
C THR A 178 -14.09 14.88 2.07
N SER A 179 -14.90 14.02 1.46
CA SER A 179 -16.03 13.40 2.13
C SER A 179 -16.27 11.99 1.64
N VAL A 180 -16.83 11.17 2.53
CA VAL A 180 -17.21 9.79 2.26
C VAL A 180 -18.57 9.56 2.89
N LEU A 181 -19.49 9.05 2.11
CA LEU A 181 -20.78 8.52 2.51
C LEU A 181 -20.75 7.01 2.28
N TYR A 182 -21.55 6.30 3.06
CA TYR A 182 -21.57 4.85 3.05
C TYR A 182 -22.99 4.30 2.92
N LEU A 183 -23.16 3.33 2.04
CA LEU A 183 -24.38 2.53 1.94
C LEU A 183 -24.02 1.06 2.15
N SER A 184 -24.73 0.38 3.05
CA SER A 184 -24.59 -1.06 3.22
C SER A 184 -25.93 -1.76 3.18
N HIS A 185 -25.96 -2.90 2.50
CA HIS A 185 -27.10 -3.81 2.58
C HIS A 185 -26.67 -5.25 2.29
N GLN A 186 -27.06 -6.14 3.21
CA GLN A 186 -26.97 -7.61 3.26
C GLN A 186 -25.66 -8.28 2.80
N PHE A 187 -25.13 -7.97 1.63
CA PHE A 187 -23.92 -8.57 1.07
C PHE A 187 -22.97 -7.60 0.36
N ARG A 188 -23.28 -6.30 0.29
CA ARG A 188 -22.42 -5.31 -0.37
C ARG A 188 -22.30 -4.00 0.42
N LYS A 189 -21.10 -3.41 0.31
CA LYS A 189 -20.75 -2.09 0.81
C LYS A 189 -20.48 -1.19 -0.39
N ILE A 190 -21.09 -0.01 -0.39
CA ILE A 190 -20.89 1.01 -1.42
C ILE A 190 -20.36 2.25 -0.72
N TYR A 191 -19.16 2.63 -1.12
CA TYR A 191 -18.48 3.83 -0.70
C TYR A 191 -18.76 4.90 -1.73
N ILE A 192 -19.39 5.97 -1.30
CA ILE A 192 -19.66 7.15 -2.11
C ILE A 192 -18.68 8.19 -1.64
N THR A 193 -17.83 8.66 -2.52
CA THR A 193 -16.64 9.43 -2.17
C THR A 193 -16.59 10.71 -2.97
N TYR A 194 -15.98 11.74 -2.41
CA TYR A 194 -15.89 13.02 -3.07
C TYR A 194 -14.58 13.73 -2.76
N LEU A 195 -14.00 14.33 -3.81
CA LEU A 195 -12.82 15.15 -3.75
C LEU A 195 -13.14 16.57 -4.25
N GLU A 196 -12.99 17.56 -3.37
CA GLU A 196 -13.28 18.96 -3.66
C GLU A 196 -12.40 19.53 -4.78
N ASP A 197 -11.11 19.21 -4.77
CA ASP A 197 -10.11 19.81 -5.65
C ASP A 197 -10.44 19.65 -7.15
N ASN A 198 -11.10 18.55 -7.52
CA ASN A 198 -11.53 18.29 -8.89
C ASN A 198 -13.03 18.03 -9.03
N GLN A 199 -13.80 18.30 -7.95
CA GLN A 199 -15.25 18.11 -7.88
C GLN A 199 -15.70 16.76 -8.46
N SER A 200 -15.02 15.68 -8.06
CA SER A 200 -15.34 14.33 -8.55
C SER A 200 -16.08 13.52 -7.49
N ILE A 201 -17.13 12.81 -7.91
CA ILE A 201 -17.86 11.85 -7.11
C ILE A 201 -17.47 10.44 -7.55
N GLY A 202 -17.06 9.61 -6.60
CA GLY A 202 -16.73 8.22 -6.82
C GLY A 202 -17.73 7.26 -6.20
N PHE A 203 -18.14 6.22 -6.92
CA PHE A 203 -18.89 5.09 -6.38
C PHE A 203 -18.00 3.84 -6.41
N PHE A 204 -17.75 3.28 -5.24
CA PHE A 204 -16.85 2.14 -5.08
C PHE A 204 -17.51 0.99 -4.32
N SER A 205 -17.42 -0.21 -4.87
CA SER A 205 -17.85 -1.45 -4.20
C SER A 205 -16.94 -2.57 -4.66
N PHE A 206 -16.23 -3.19 -3.71
CA PHE A 206 -15.23 -4.23 -3.99
C PHE A 206 -15.71 -5.58 -3.48
N LEU A 207 -15.22 -6.65 -4.10
CA LEU A 207 -15.57 -8.02 -3.72
C LEU A 207 -14.66 -8.60 -2.63
N ASP A 208 -13.55 -7.93 -2.36
CA ASP A 208 -12.56 -8.33 -1.37
C ASP A 208 -11.88 -7.12 -0.72
N ASP A 209 -11.13 -7.37 0.35
CA ASP A 209 -10.29 -6.38 1.02
C ASP A 209 -8.86 -6.32 0.46
N ILE A 210 -8.53 -7.15 -0.55
CA ILE A 210 -7.19 -7.23 -1.15
C ILE A 210 -6.85 -5.91 -1.84
N HIS A 211 -7.86 -5.27 -2.45
CA HIS A 211 -7.69 -4.00 -3.13
C HIS A 211 -7.21 -2.87 -2.19
N ARG A 212 -7.43 -3.01 -0.87
CA ARG A 212 -7.17 -1.96 0.14
C ARG A 212 -7.75 -0.64 -0.34
N LEU A 213 -9.07 -0.53 -0.27
CA LEU A 213 -9.87 0.60 -0.76
C LEU A 213 -9.29 1.98 -0.38
N GLU A 214 -8.68 2.10 0.79
CA GLU A 214 -8.02 3.32 1.27
C GLU A 214 -6.77 3.72 0.45
N HIS A 215 -6.20 2.82 -0.33
CA HIS A 215 -5.17 3.13 -1.32
C HIS A 215 -5.75 3.34 -2.71
N LEU A 216 -6.74 2.52 -3.10
CA LEU A 216 -7.26 2.52 -4.47
C LEU A 216 -8.12 3.74 -4.76
N VAL A 217 -9.01 4.13 -3.84
CA VAL A 217 -9.95 5.24 -4.06
C VAL A 217 -9.23 6.58 -4.30
N PRO A 218 -8.22 6.99 -3.50
CA PRO A 218 -7.44 8.19 -3.79
C PRO A 218 -6.78 8.17 -5.16
N TYR A 219 -6.31 7.01 -5.61
CA TYR A 219 -5.70 6.86 -6.94
C TYR A 219 -6.68 7.24 -8.05
N TYR A 220 -7.90 6.67 -8.02
CA TYR A 220 -8.94 6.95 -9.01
C TYR A 220 -9.33 8.43 -9.02
N HIS A 221 -9.49 9.04 -7.85
CA HIS A 221 -9.81 10.47 -7.77
C HIS A 221 -8.70 11.36 -8.35
N CYS A 222 -7.42 11.03 -8.11
CA CYS A 222 -6.31 11.89 -8.52
C CYS A 222 -5.82 11.65 -9.95
N PHE A 223 -6.04 10.45 -10.52
CA PHE A 223 -5.45 10.07 -11.80
C PHE A 223 -6.51 9.48 -12.73
N GLN A 224 -6.84 10.22 -13.80
CA GLN A 224 -7.74 9.75 -14.86
C GLN A 224 -7.03 8.93 -15.94
N GLU A 225 -5.73 9.13 -16.12
CA GLU A 225 -4.93 8.30 -17.01
C GLU A 225 -4.61 6.96 -16.36
N GLU A 226 -5.17 5.88 -16.90
CA GLU A 226 -5.03 4.51 -16.39
C GLU A 226 -3.57 3.99 -16.41
N HIS A 227 -2.70 4.56 -17.25
CA HIS A 227 -1.36 4.03 -17.47
C HIS A 227 -0.25 4.94 -16.93
N VAL A 228 0.71 4.32 -16.23
CA VAL A 228 1.98 4.94 -15.87
C VAL A 228 2.96 4.71 -17.02
N LYS A 229 3.65 5.77 -17.44
CA LYS A 229 4.71 5.66 -18.44
C LYS A 229 5.89 4.93 -17.80
N ALA A 230 6.16 3.73 -18.28
CA ALA A 230 7.24 2.88 -17.79
C ALA A 230 8.60 3.59 -17.85
N LYS A 231 9.44 3.32 -16.84
CA LYS A 231 10.85 3.71 -16.86
C LYS A 231 11.60 2.69 -17.71
N SER A 232 11.99 3.07 -18.93
CA SER A 232 12.69 2.16 -19.84
C SER A 232 14.10 1.85 -19.35
N CYS A 233 14.48 0.58 -19.43
CA CYS A 233 15.79 0.05 -19.11
C CYS A 233 16.29 -0.79 -20.28
N THR A 234 17.58 -0.71 -20.58
CA THR A 234 18.19 -1.53 -21.65
C THR A 234 19.30 -2.37 -21.04
N SER A 235 19.15 -3.69 -21.08
CA SER A 235 20.23 -4.61 -20.70
C SER A 235 21.13 -4.84 -21.90
N GLN A 236 22.44 -4.64 -21.75
CA GLN A 236 23.40 -4.94 -22.82
C GLN A 236 23.82 -6.41 -22.83
N THR A 237 23.80 -7.07 -21.66
CA THR A 237 24.26 -8.46 -21.47
C THR A 237 23.13 -9.46 -21.35
N GLY A 238 21.89 -9.00 -21.14
CA GLY A 238 20.76 -9.86 -20.82
C GLY A 238 20.76 -10.36 -19.37
N ILE A 239 21.59 -9.76 -18.51
CA ILE A 239 21.70 -10.10 -17.10
C ILE A 239 21.07 -9.02 -16.23
N ILE A 240 20.32 -9.47 -15.22
CA ILE A 240 19.86 -8.66 -14.10
C ILE A 240 20.37 -9.28 -12.81
N ASN A 241 21.05 -8.51 -11.96
CA ASN A 241 21.39 -8.90 -10.59
C ASN A 241 20.49 -8.13 -9.63
N ILE A 242 19.79 -8.84 -8.75
CA ILE A 242 18.95 -8.28 -7.71
C ILE A 242 19.60 -8.63 -6.38
N LEU A 243 20.10 -7.61 -5.71
CA LEU A 243 20.63 -7.67 -4.36
C LEU A 243 19.49 -7.58 -3.34
N GLY A 244 19.72 -8.23 -2.20
CA GLY A 244 18.88 -8.11 -1.02
C GLY A 244 18.86 -6.71 -0.40
N ASP A 245 18.35 -6.63 0.82
CA ASP A 245 18.25 -5.39 1.60
C ASP A 245 19.62 -4.73 1.76
N THR A 246 19.70 -3.44 1.43
CA THR A 246 20.96 -2.69 1.31
C THR A 246 20.92 -1.36 2.09
N TYR A 247 21.81 -1.25 3.07
CA TYR A 247 22.07 -0.08 3.90
C TYR A 247 23.47 -0.17 4.55
N PHE A 248 24.30 0.86 4.39
CA PHE A 248 25.69 0.90 4.88
C PHE A 248 25.84 0.96 6.40
N GLY A 249 24.76 1.18 7.14
CA GLY A 249 24.72 0.96 8.58
C GLY A 249 25.13 2.15 9.44
N GLU A 250 25.15 3.38 8.91
CA GLU A 250 25.64 4.59 9.60
C GLU A 250 25.04 4.75 11.00
N MET A 251 23.73 4.54 11.16
CA MET A 251 23.06 4.54 12.46
C MET A 251 23.59 3.46 13.43
N TYR A 252 23.86 2.25 12.94
CA TYR A 252 24.47 1.18 13.74
C TYR A 252 25.93 1.51 14.07
N THR A 253 26.67 2.05 13.12
CA THR A 253 28.04 2.52 13.29
C THR A 253 28.15 3.58 14.38
N GLU A 254 27.27 4.58 14.38
CA GLU A 254 27.26 5.59 15.45
C GLU A 254 26.94 4.97 16.82
N LYS A 255 26.00 4.02 16.89
CA LYS A 255 25.73 3.27 18.14
C LYS A 255 26.95 2.47 18.61
N ARG A 256 27.65 1.79 17.71
CA ARG A 256 28.87 1.02 18.02
C ARG A 256 30.02 1.93 18.48
N LYS A 257 30.21 3.06 17.78
CA LYS A 257 31.22 4.08 18.12
C LYS A 257 31.02 4.67 19.51
N LEU A 258 29.76 4.96 19.90
CA LEU A 258 29.43 5.42 21.26
C LEU A 258 29.77 4.39 22.35
N ARG A 259 29.83 3.10 22.00
CA ARG A 259 30.24 2.00 22.88
C ARG A 259 31.75 1.70 22.81
N GLY A 260 32.52 2.51 22.09
CA GLY A 260 33.95 2.27 21.87
C GLY A 260 34.26 1.08 20.96
N GLN A 261 33.28 0.62 20.16
CA GLN A 261 33.43 -0.50 19.25
C GLN A 261 33.75 0.01 17.85
N THR A 262 34.76 -0.57 17.22
CA THR A 262 35.09 -0.30 15.82
C THR A 262 34.42 -1.33 14.92
N ASP A 263 33.91 -0.87 13.77
CA ASP A 263 33.32 -1.72 12.73
C ASP A 263 33.99 -1.49 11.37
N ALA A 264 33.53 -2.23 10.36
CA ALA A 264 34.07 -2.16 9.01
C ALA A 264 33.89 -0.80 8.35
N LEU A 265 32.74 -0.14 8.52
CA LEU A 265 32.48 1.16 7.92
C LEU A 265 33.46 2.22 8.45
N GLN A 266 33.80 2.16 9.75
CA GLN A 266 34.79 3.05 10.36
C GLN A 266 36.23 2.78 9.88
N GLN A 267 36.61 1.50 9.73
CA GLN A 267 38.00 1.12 9.40
C GLN A 267 38.32 1.18 7.91
N TYR A 268 37.39 0.71 7.08
CA TYR A 268 37.64 0.40 5.67
C TYR A 268 36.72 1.19 4.72
N GLY A 269 35.72 1.89 5.25
CA GLY A 269 34.79 2.69 4.47
C GLY A 269 33.71 1.86 3.75
N TYR A 270 33.00 2.52 2.82
CA TYR A 270 31.80 2.00 2.17
C TYR A 270 32.11 0.79 1.26
N HIS A 271 33.27 0.83 0.59
CA HIS A 271 33.65 -0.20 -0.38
C HIS A 271 33.80 -1.60 0.21
N PHE A 272 34.28 -1.69 1.45
CA PHE A 272 34.66 -2.95 2.09
C PHE A 272 33.54 -3.99 2.07
N SER A 273 32.30 -3.59 2.32
CA SER A 273 31.16 -4.50 2.38
C SER A 273 30.82 -5.13 1.02
N PHE A 274 31.20 -4.51 -0.10
CA PHE A 274 30.93 -5.03 -1.44
C PHE A 274 32.05 -5.88 -2.02
N GLU A 275 33.29 -5.78 -1.54
CA GLU A 275 34.47 -6.39 -2.18
C GLU A 275 34.29 -7.86 -2.59
N LYS A 276 33.71 -8.69 -1.71
CA LYS A 276 33.54 -10.14 -1.96
C LYS A 276 32.32 -10.50 -2.81
N ILE A 277 31.42 -9.56 -3.06
CA ILE A 277 30.24 -9.73 -3.92
C ILE A 277 30.28 -8.83 -5.17
N GLN A 278 31.29 -7.96 -5.30
CA GLN A 278 31.52 -7.13 -6.48
C GLN A 278 31.58 -7.92 -7.79
N PRO A 279 32.11 -9.17 -7.86
CA PRO A 279 32.12 -9.95 -9.10
C PRO A 279 30.74 -10.20 -9.72
N PHE A 280 29.65 -10.10 -8.95
CA PHE A 280 28.29 -10.19 -9.47
C PHE A 280 27.87 -8.95 -10.26
N LEU A 281 28.39 -7.77 -9.90
CA LEU A 281 27.94 -6.46 -10.35
C LEU A 281 28.67 -6.03 -11.62
N GLY A 282 28.33 -6.68 -12.72
CA GLY A 282 28.89 -6.37 -14.04
C GLY A 282 28.55 -4.96 -14.49
N LYS A 283 29.52 -4.23 -15.06
CA LYS A 283 29.34 -2.85 -15.56
C LYS A 283 28.20 -2.68 -16.58
N ASN A 284 27.96 -3.73 -17.38
CA ASN A 284 26.98 -3.72 -18.46
C ASN A 284 25.70 -4.51 -18.10
N ASP A 285 25.63 -5.02 -16.87
CA ASP A 285 24.46 -5.70 -16.32
C ASP A 285 23.47 -4.66 -15.74
N ILE A 286 22.22 -5.07 -15.53
CA ILE A 286 21.27 -4.31 -14.71
C ILE A 286 21.47 -4.74 -13.26
N ASN A 287 21.98 -3.85 -12.39
CA ASN A 287 22.25 -4.16 -10.99
C ASN A 287 21.25 -3.40 -10.11
N ILE A 288 20.34 -4.13 -9.48
CA ILE A 288 19.23 -3.65 -8.66
C ILE A 288 19.54 -3.94 -7.19
N ALA A 289 19.30 -2.98 -6.30
CA ALA A 289 19.24 -3.23 -4.85
C ALA A 289 17.94 -2.70 -4.24
N ASN A 290 17.47 -3.37 -3.17
CA ASN A 290 16.51 -2.74 -2.25
C ASN A 290 17.27 -1.77 -1.35
N PHE A 291 17.15 -0.47 -1.62
CA PHE A 291 17.78 0.56 -0.79
C PHE A 291 16.88 0.87 0.40
N GLU A 292 17.25 0.33 1.56
CA GLU A 292 16.43 0.34 2.78
C GLU A 292 16.92 1.41 3.76
N ALA A 293 17.00 2.64 3.26
CA ALA A 293 17.32 3.83 4.04
C ALA A 293 16.76 5.07 3.33
N VAL A 294 16.90 6.22 3.97
CA VAL A 294 16.54 7.51 3.39
C VAL A 294 17.69 8.50 3.51
N PHE A 295 17.86 9.35 2.51
CA PHE A 295 18.73 10.51 2.60
C PHE A 295 17.97 11.66 3.24
N SER A 296 18.62 12.41 4.12
CA SER A 296 17.99 13.58 4.72
C SER A 296 19.01 14.65 5.08
N LEU A 297 18.61 15.91 4.89
CA LEU A 297 19.33 17.06 5.43
C LEU A 297 19.08 17.21 6.94
N GLU A 298 17.95 16.72 7.43
CA GLU A 298 17.55 16.81 8.82
C GLU A 298 18.31 15.82 9.70
N ASN A 299 18.63 16.24 10.93
CA ASN A 299 19.35 15.40 11.90
C ASN A 299 18.41 14.64 12.84
N GLN A 300 17.13 15.01 12.89
CA GLN A 300 16.14 14.38 13.74
C GLN A 300 14.90 14.01 12.94
N SER A 301 14.49 12.75 13.06
CA SER A 301 13.27 12.24 12.46
C SER A 301 12.03 12.56 13.30
N LEU A 302 10.89 12.81 12.63
CA LEU A 302 9.56 12.92 13.23
C LEU A 302 9.06 11.61 13.86
N LEU A 303 9.70 10.49 13.52
CA LEU A 303 9.41 9.15 14.03
C LEU A 303 10.28 8.77 15.22
N LYS A 304 11.15 9.67 15.69
CA LYS A 304 11.91 9.47 16.92
C LYS A 304 10.93 9.09 18.04
N ASP A 305 11.28 8.05 18.79
CA ASP A 305 10.48 7.49 19.89
C ASP A 305 9.15 6.82 19.45
N LYS A 306 8.81 6.81 18.15
CA LYS A 306 7.65 6.11 17.57
C LYS A 306 8.02 4.86 16.78
N LYS A 307 9.19 4.86 16.14
CA LYS A 307 9.72 3.75 15.35
C LYS A 307 11.05 3.26 15.93
N PRO A 308 11.25 1.95 16.11
CA PRO A 308 12.46 1.42 16.77
C PRO A 308 13.75 1.65 15.96
N PHE A 309 13.65 1.63 14.64
CA PHE A 309 14.78 1.77 13.72
C PHE A 309 14.47 2.85 12.69
N ILE A 310 15.33 3.88 12.68
CA ILE A 310 15.29 5.02 11.77
C ILE A 310 16.62 5.03 11.03
N LEU A 311 16.60 4.81 9.72
CA LEU A 311 17.78 4.55 8.90
C LEU A 311 18.08 5.73 7.97
N LYS A 312 19.05 6.55 8.38
CA LYS A 312 19.58 7.67 7.59
C LYS A 312 20.88 7.24 6.93
N ALA A 313 20.98 7.40 5.62
CA ALA A 313 22.22 7.17 4.88
C ALA A 313 22.88 8.51 4.47
N ASP A 314 24.21 8.50 4.32
CA ASP A 314 24.95 9.61 3.71
C ASP A 314 24.77 9.56 2.20
N ALA A 315 24.06 10.53 1.62
CA ALA A 315 23.75 10.57 0.19
C ALA A 315 25.01 10.52 -0.68
N LYS A 316 26.00 11.37 -0.37
CA LYS A 316 27.20 11.50 -1.18
C LYS A 316 28.00 10.21 -1.20
N LYS A 317 28.32 9.67 -0.01
CA LYS A 317 29.15 8.46 0.10
C LYS A 317 28.44 7.23 -0.46
N THR A 318 27.13 7.11 -0.20
CA THR A 318 26.29 6.03 -0.73
C THR A 318 26.30 6.02 -2.25
N LEU A 319 26.05 7.17 -2.88
CA LEU A 319 25.97 7.29 -4.34
C LEU A 319 27.33 7.17 -5.03
N GLU A 320 28.40 7.66 -4.39
CA GLU A 320 29.78 7.43 -4.85
C GLU A 320 30.10 5.93 -4.88
N GLU A 321 29.71 5.18 -3.84
CA GLU A 321 29.93 3.73 -3.79
C GLU A 321 29.05 2.98 -4.79
N PHE A 322 27.75 3.27 -4.88
CA PHE A 322 26.86 2.66 -5.87
C PHE A 322 27.41 2.80 -7.28
N LYS A 323 27.92 3.99 -7.64
CA LYS A 323 28.56 4.22 -8.92
C LYS A 323 29.85 3.41 -9.09
N SER A 324 30.68 3.29 -8.06
CA SER A 324 31.96 2.58 -8.11
C SER A 324 31.78 1.08 -8.40
N ILE A 325 30.71 0.48 -7.86
CA ILE A 325 30.37 -0.94 -8.01
C ILE A 325 29.34 -1.22 -9.12
N HIS A 326 28.98 -0.21 -9.91
CA HIS A 326 28.00 -0.34 -11.00
C HIS A 326 26.57 -0.69 -10.56
N LEU A 327 26.19 -0.34 -9.34
CA LEU A 327 24.80 -0.37 -8.88
C LEU A 327 24.07 0.86 -9.43
N ASN A 328 23.12 0.63 -10.33
CA ASN A 328 22.51 1.67 -11.17
C ASN A 328 20.97 1.71 -11.11
N TYR A 329 20.36 0.70 -10.49
CA TYR A 329 18.92 0.61 -10.30
C TYR A 329 18.57 0.35 -8.83
N LEU A 330 17.50 0.97 -8.35
CA LEU A 330 17.00 0.77 -7.01
C LEU A 330 15.52 0.41 -7.01
N VAL A 331 15.13 -0.41 -6.05
CA VAL A 331 13.75 -0.53 -5.61
C VAL A 331 13.64 0.10 -4.23
N LEU A 332 12.62 0.93 -4.03
CA LEU A 332 12.49 1.81 -2.88
C LEU A 332 11.24 1.55 -2.04
N ALA A 333 10.34 0.67 -2.48
CA ALA A 333 9.13 0.36 -1.73
C ALA A 333 9.46 -0.52 -0.52
N ASN A 334 9.83 0.12 0.58
CA ASN A 334 10.15 -0.51 1.85
C ASN A 334 9.72 0.37 3.03
N ASN A 335 9.91 -0.16 4.22
CA ASN A 335 9.58 0.43 5.50
C ASN A 335 10.58 1.47 6.01
N HIS A 336 11.53 1.97 5.22
CA HIS A 336 12.55 2.92 5.70
C HIS A 336 12.68 4.20 4.87
N LEU A 337 12.15 4.21 3.64
CA LEU A 337 12.28 5.36 2.74
C LEU A 337 11.63 6.66 3.24
N LYS A 338 10.65 6.57 4.14
CA LYS A 338 10.00 7.74 4.77
C LYS A 338 10.38 7.95 6.24
N ASP A 339 11.52 7.39 6.66
CA ASP A 339 12.00 7.58 8.04
C ASP A 339 12.22 9.04 8.44
N TYR A 340 12.39 9.95 7.47
CA TYR A 340 12.47 11.39 7.67
C TYR A 340 11.32 12.15 6.96
N GLY A 341 10.16 11.50 6.85
CA GLY A 341 8.95 12.10 6.26
C GLY A 341 9.07 12.43 4.78
N ASP A 342 8.18 13.31 4.31
CA ASP A 342 8.12 13.74 2.91
C ASP A 342 9.39 14.50 2.46
N GLU A 343 10.03 15.23 3.38
CA GLU A 343 11.25 16.00 3.11
C GLU A 343 12.43 15.06 2.82
N GLY A 344 12.62 14.03 3.64
CA GLY A 344 13.65 13.01 3.42
C GLY A 344 13.41 12.20 2.16
N LEU A 345 12.16 11.81 1.89
CA LEU A 345 11.80 11.14 0.65
C LEU A 345 12.12 12.01 -0.57
N THR A 346 11.64 13.25 -0.58
CA THR A 346 11.84 14.20 -1.69
C THR A 346 13.33 14.43 -1.94
N TYR A 347 14.10 14.65 -0.88
CA TYR A 347 15.56 14.79 -0.99
C TYR A 347 16.22 13.52 -1.53
N THR A 348 15.75 12.34 -1.11
CA THR A 348 16.26 11.06 -1.61
C THR A 348 16.05 10.93 -3.11
N LEU A 349 14.82 11.16 -3.59
CA LEU A 349 14.49 11.07 -5.02
C LEU A 349 15.33 12.06 -5.84
N GLN A 350 15.46 13.30 -5.37
CA GLN A 350 16.30 14.32 -6.01
C GLN A 350 17.77 13.89 -6.12
N GLN A 351 18.36 13.36 -5.05
CA GLN A 351 19.77 12.93 -5.07
C GLN A 351 19.99 11.73 -6.01
N LEU A 352 19.01 10.82 -6.11
CA LEU A 352 19.05 9.71 -7.05
C LEU A 352 19.01 10.18 -8.51
N ASP A 353 18.11 11.12 -8.81
CA ASP A 353 18.01 11.74 -10.14
C ASP A 353 19.30 12.47 -10.52
N GLU A 354 19.85 13.30 -9.61
CA GLU A 354 21.12 14.03 -9.82
C GLU A 354 22.31 13.06 -10.05
N ALA A 355 22.32 11.92 -9.37
CA ALA A 355 23.34 10.89 -9.54
C ALA A 355 23.11 9.96 -10.74
N ASN A 356 21.99 10.10 -11.47
CA ASN A 356 21.55 9.22 -12.55
C ASN A 356 21.37 7.75 -12.10
N VAL A 357 20.89 7.53 -10.88
CA VAL A 357 20.51 6.21 -10.37
C VAL A 357 19.00 6.04 -10.58
N SER A 358 18.61 5.08 -11.40
CA SER A 358 17.21 4.84 -11.72
C SER A 358 16.49 4.14 -10.57
N TYR A 359 15.23 4.46 -10.33
CA TYR A 359 14.47 3.84 -9.23
C TYR A 359 12.98 3.63 -9.54
N ILE A 360 12.36 2.67 -8.84
CA ILE A 360 10.90 2.46 -8.75
C ILE A 360 10.47 2.19 -7.30
N GLY A 361 9.16 2.14 -7.06
CA GLY A 361 8.60 1.81 -5.74
C GLY A 361 8.42 3.00 -4.81
N ALA A 362 8.75 4.21 -5.25
CA ALA A 362 8.47 5.45 -4.55
C ALA A 362 8.40 6.63 -5.51
N GLY A 363 7.68 7.68 -5.12
CA GLY A 363 7.44 8.83 -5.98
C GLY A 363 6.84 10.01 -5.23
N HIS A 364 6.76 11.15 -5.93
CA HIS A 364 6.15 12.37 -5.40
C HIS A 364 4.62 12.29 -5.31
N ASN A 365 4.03 11.27 -5.91
CA ASN A 365 2.61 10.96 -5.85
C ASN A 365 2.40 9.45 -6.06
N GLN A 366 1.18 8.97 -5.88
CA GLN A 366 0.89 7.53 -5.94
C GLN A 366 1.08 6.92 -7.33
N LYS A 367 0.80 7.67 -8.41
CA LYS A 367 1.02 7.22 -9.79
C LYS A 367 2.51 6.97 -10.08
N ASP A 368 3.36 7.90 -9.68
CA ASP A 368 4.82 7.75 -9.84
C ASP A 368 5.40 6.69 -8.90
N ALA A 369 4.90 6.58 -7.67
CA ALA A 369 5.35 5.55 -6.74
C ALA A 369 5.12 4.14 -7.29
N HIS A 370 3.97 3.90 -7.93
CA HIS A 370 3.63 2.63 -8.59
C HIS A 370 4.13 2.57 -10.04
N ASN A 371 5.15 3.33 -10.43
CA ASN A 371 5.80 3.14 -11.72
C ASN A 371 6.63 1.84 -11.73
N TYR A 372 6.96 1.35 -12.91
CA TYR A 372 7.67 0.09 -13.13
C TYR A 372 8.79 0.25 -14.15
N PHE A 373 9.75 -0.67 -14.11
CA PHE A 373 10.80 -0.75 -15.13
C PHE A 373 10.32 -1.61 -16.30
N GLU A 374 10.51 -1.12 -17.53
CA GLU A 374 10.33 -1.91 -18.76
C GLU A 374 11.72 -2.25 -19.33
N ILE A 375 12.04 -3.53 -19.40
CA ILE A 375 13.33 -4.04 -19.89
C ILE A 375 13.11 -4.73 -21.22
N VAL A 376 13.87 -4.31 -22.22
CA VAL A 376 13.95 -4.97 -23.52
C VAL A 376 15.31 -5.62 -23.67
N PHE A 377 15.32 -6.90 -24.02
CA PHE A 377 16.53 -7.64 -24.39
C PHE A 377 16.24 -8.50 -25.61
N GLU A 378 16.96 -8.23 -26.71
CA GLU A 378 16.68 -8.79 -28.03
C GLU A 378 15.22 -8.53 -28.45
N ASN A 379 14.40 -9.59 -28.55
CA ASN A 379 12.97 -9.52 -28.88
C ASN A 379 12.07 -9.82 -27.67
N LYS A 380 12.63 -9.94 -26.46
CA LYS A 380 11.91 -10.23 -25.23
C LYS A 380 11.72 -8.97 -24.40
N HIS A 381 10.60 -8.96 -23.69
CA HIS A 381 10.14 -7.84 -22.87
C HIS A 381 9.80 -8.32 -21.46
N TYR A 382 10.26 -7.54 -20.49
CA TYR A 382 10.08 -7.81 -19.07
C TYR A 382 9.63 -6.52 -18.36
N ALA A 383 8.64 -6.63 -17.49
CA ALA A 383 8.27 -5.56 -16.57
C ALA A 383 8.69 -5.91 -15.14
N ILE A 384 9.28 -4.97 -14.41
CA ILE A 384 9.60 -5.12 -12.98
C ILE A 384 8.76 -4.13 -12.17
N PHE A 385 7.87 -4.66 -11.34
CA PHE A 385 7.09 -3.91 -10.37
C PHE A 385 7.70 -4.05 -8.98
N ASN A 386 7.49 -3.04 -8.12
CA ASN A 386 7.92 -3.08 -6.72
C ASN A 386 6.85 -2.53 -5.79
N GLY A 387 6.68 -3.15 -4.63
CA GLY A 387 5.74 -2.69 -3.61
C GLY A 387 6.07 -3.18 -2.20
N TYR A 388 5.66 -2.38 -1.22
CA TYR A 388 5.71 -2.70 0.20
C TYR A 388 4.35 -3.26 0.65
N TRP A 389 4.32 -4.36 1.41
CA TRP A 389 3.04 -4.86 1.92
C TRP A 389 2.36 -3.84 2.86
N HIS A 390 1.04 -3.90 2.98
CA HIS A 390 0.29 -3.01 3.86
C HIS A 390 0.55 -3.32 5.34
N ARG A 391 0.85 -2.30 6.15
CA ARG A 391 0.88 -2.38 7.61
C ARG A 391 0.11 -1.20 8.21
N ASP A 392 -0.78 -1.49 9.15
CA ASP A 392 -1.58 -0.48 9.84
C ASP A 392 -0.71 0.63 10.45
N THR A 393 0.41 0.28 11.10
CA THR A 393 1.32 1.28 11.68
C THR A 393 2.01 2.14 10.62
N ALA A 394 2.39 1.55 9.47
CA ALA A 394 3.00 2.30 8.37
C ALA A 394 1.99 3.24 7.70
N TYR A 395 0.71 2.85 7.66
CA TYR A 395 -0.37 3.65 7.09
C TYR A 395 -0.87 4.75 8.05
N LEU A 396 -1.20 4.39 9.30
CA LEU A 396 -1.83 5.29 10.28
C LEU A 396 -0.82 6.16 11.04
N ASP A 397 0.30 5.58 11.49
CA ASP A 397 1.20 6.25 12.43
C ASP A 397 2.39 6.92 11.74
N TYR A 398 2.88 6.32 10.65
CA TYR A 398 4.11 6.75 9.99
C TYR A 398 3.90 7.43 8.64
N ASP A 399 2.71 7.32 8.04
CA ASP A 399 2.36 7.93 6.75
C ASP A 399 3.30 7.52 5.60
N PHE A 400 3.58 6.22 5.43
CA PHE A 400 4.60 5.75 4.48
C PHE A 400 4.15 5.63 3.04
N TYR A 401 2.89 5.28 2.82
CA TYR A 401 2.40 4.98 1.48
C TYR A 401 2.09 6.24 0.69
N ALA A 402 2.35 6.20 -0.61
CA ALA A 402 1.88 7.23 -1.53
C ALA A 402 0.36 7.09 -1.71
N LEU A 403 -0.38 8.19 -1.57
CA LEU A 403 -1.85 8.21 -1.60
C LEU A 403 -2.33 9.42 -2.40
N GLY A 404 -2.98 9.19 -3.55
CA GLY A 404 -3.37 10.26 -4.47
C GLY A 404 -2.18 11.13 -4.87
N SER A 405 -2.28 12.43 -4.62
CA SER A 405 -1.22 13.42 -4.88
C SER A 405 -0.08 13.43 -3.86
N ARG A 406 -0.15 12.62 -2.78
CA ARG A 406 0.86 12.59 -1.72
C ARG A 406 2.01 11.66 -2.05
N SER A 407 3.22 12.09 -1.68
CA SER A 407 4.44 11.31 -1.83
C SER A 407 4.52 10.14 -0.86
N GLY A 408 5.20 9.07 -1.30
CA GLY A 408 5.44 7.90 -0.47
C GLY A 408 5.93 6.71 -1.26
N VAL A 409 5.87 5.53 -0.62
CA VAL A 409 6.21 4.25 -1.25
C VAL A 409 4.99 3.58 -1.88
N ALA A 410 5.22 2.77 -2.91
CA ALA A 410 4.21 1.90 -3.50
C ALA A 410 3.80 0.80 -2.51
N CYS A 411 2.53 0.40 -2.58
CA CYS A 411 1.97 -0.65 -1.73
C CYS A 411 1.57 -1.86 -2.59
N LEU A 412 1.70 -3.08 -2.03
CA LEU A 412 1.16 -4.29 -2.63
C LEU A 412 -0.37 -4.33 -2.44
N ASN A 413 -1.09 -3.54 -3.23
CA ASN A 413 -2.53 -3.29 -3.12
C ASN A 413 -3.24 -3.36 -4.49
N GLY A 414 -4.51 -2.93 -4.54
CA GLY A 414 -5.31 -2.89 -5.76
C GLY A 414 -4.70 -2.07 -6.91
N VAL A 415 -3.96 -0.99 -6.62
CA VAL A 415 -3.33 -0.15 -7.66
C VAL A 415 -2.26 -0.95 -8.41
N LEU A 416 -1.37 -1.61 -7.67
CA LEU A 416 -0.32 -2.45 -8.25
C LEU A 416 -0.93 -3.66 -9.00
N LEU A 417 -1.97 -4.27 -8.42
CA LEU A 417 -2.66 -5.41 -9.03
C LEU A 417 -3.31 -5.03 -10.37
N GLU A 418 -4.05 -3.92 -10.42
CA GLU A 418 -4.68 -3.44 -11.65
C GLU A 418 -3.63 -3.14 -12.73
N GLN A 419 -2.50 -2.51 -12.37
CA GLN A 419 -1.41 -2.28 -13.32
C GLN A 419 -0.81 -3.57 -13.89
N ILE A 420 -0.59 -4.59 -13.05
CA ILE A 420 -0.10 -5.90 -13.51
C ILE A 420 -1.11 -6.55 -14.46
N VAL A 421 -2.40 -6.55 -14.09
CA VAL A 421 -3.48 -7.12 -14.90
C VAL A 421 -3.56 -6.42 -16.26
N PHE A 422 -3.62 -5.08 -16.27
CA PHE A 422 -3.70 -4.31 -17.51
C PHE A 422 -2.45 -4.50 -18.38
N TYR A 423 -1.26 -4.52 -17.78
CA TYR A 423 -0.02 -4.79 -18.53
C TYR A 423 -0.06 -6.19 -19.15
N LYS A 424 -0.43 -7.23 -18.38
CA LYS A 424 -0.48 -8.61 -18.88
C LYS A 424 -1.52 -8.79 -19.97
N GLN A 425 -2.68 -8.12 -19.87
CA GLN A 425 -3.72 -8.14 -20.89
C GLN A 425 -3.27 -7.46 -22.19
N ALA A 426 -2.62 -6.29 -22.09
CA ALA A 426 -2.07 -5.57 -23.24
C ALA A 426 -0.89 -6.32 -23.88
N HIS A 427 -0.10 -7.03 -23.07
CA HIS A 427 1.13 -7.70 -23.50
C HIS A 427 1.21 -9.17 -23.02
N PRO A 428 0.40 -10.10 -23.56
CA PRO A 428 0.29 -11.47 -23.06
C PRO A 428 1.58 -12.30 -23.08
N LYS A 429 2.55 -11.93 -23.94
CA LYS A 429 3.84 -12.62 -24.10
C LYS A 429 4.96 -12.04 -23.24
N HIS A 430 4.76 -10.84 -22.67
CA HIS A 430 5.78 -10.21 -21.83
C HIS A 430 5.80 -10.90 -20.47
N LYS A 431 6.96 -10.88 -19.82
CA LYS A 431 7.12 -11.45 -18.48
C LYS A 431 7.07 -10.38 -17.40
N ILE A 432 6.44 -10.70 -16.28
CA ILE A 432 6.30 -9.79 -15.16
C ILE A 432 7.08 -10.32 -13.97
N ILE A 433 7.98 -9.49 -13.43
CA ILE A 433 8.71 -9.74 -12.19
C ILE A 433 8.15 -8.78 -11.15
N VAL A 434 7.81 -9.29 -9.96
CA VAL A 434 7.38 -8.45 -8.84
C VAL A 434 8.37 -8.58 -7.70
N ILE A 435 8.94 -7.45 -7.27
CA ILE A 435 9.83 -7.37 -6.12
C ILE A 435 9.02 -6.88 -4.92
N CYS A 436 8.84 -7.73 -3.92
CA CYS A 436 7.97 -7.48 -2.78
C CYS A 436 8.79 -7.24 -1.51
N HIS A 437 8.62 -6.10 -0.84
CA HIS A 437 9.15 -5.93 0.52
C HIS A 437 8.07 -6.34 1.53
N TRP A 438 8.25 -7.48 2.20
CA TRP A 438 7.23 -8.10 3.06
C TRP A 438 7.83 -9.09 4.07
N GLY A 439 6.96 -9.70 4.87
CA GLY A 439 7.38 -10.71 5.84
C GLY A 439 7.84 -10.11 7.16
N VAL A 440 8.32 -10.99 8.03
CA VAL A 440 8.71 -10.64 9.39
C VAL A 440 10.17 -11.04 9.58
N ASP A 441 10.96 -10.12 10.14
CA ASP A 441 12.39 -10.26 10.36
C ASP A 441 12.74 -11.65 10.91
N PHE A 442 13.59 -12.36 10.17
CA PHE A 442 14.14 -13.67 10.50
C PHE A 442 13.09 -14.80 10.69
N LYS A 443 11.85 -14.63 10.20
CA LYS A 443 10.79 -15.65 10.27
C LYS A 443 10.55 -16.36 8.93
N PRO A 444 9.99 -17.58 8.93
CA PRO A 444 9.47 -18.23 7.72
C PRO A 444 8.32 -17.44 7.06
N PRO A 445 7.97 -17.75 5.80
CA PRO A 445 6.86 -17.11 5.10
C PRO A 445 5.54 -17.16 5.88
N THR A 446 4.87 -16.02 5.97
CA THR A 446 3.56 -15.92 6.62
C THR A 446 2.42 -16.35 5.69
N LYS A 447 1.23 -16.63 6.26
CA LYS A 447 0.02 -16.89 5.47
C LYS A 447 -0.36 -15.71 4.57
N GLU A 448 -0.07 -14.49 5.00
CA GLU A 448 -0.34 -13.28 4.23
C GLU A 448 0.61 -13.17 3.02
N GLN A 449 1.91 -13.47 3.20
CA GLN A 449 2.85 -13.54 2.07
C GLN A 449 2.38 -14.57 1.03
N ILE A 450 1.98 -15.78 1.46
CA ILE A 450 1.49 -16.83 0.55
C ILE A 450 0.22 -16.37 -0.18
N LYS A 451 -0.74 -15.76 0.54
CA LYS A 451 -1.97 -15.22 -0.05
C LYS A 451 -1.67 -14.14 -1.09
N LEU A 452 -0.81 -13.17 -0.77
CA LEU A 452 -0.43 -12.10 -1.72
C LEU A 452 0.32 -12.67 -2.93
N ALA A 453 1.19 -13.66 -2.75
CA ALA A 453 1.88 -14.32 -3.86
C ALA A 453 0.90 -15.05 -4.80
N ASP A 454 -0.11 -15.74 -4.26
CA ASP A 454 -1.18 -16.36 -5.05
C ASP A 454 -1.95 -15.31 -5.88
N ILE A 455 -2.34 -14.20 -5.27
CA ILE A 455 -3.03 -13.10 -5.96
C ILE A 455 -2.16 -12.49 -7.06
N LEU A 456 -0.89 -12.17 -6.76
CA LEU A 456 0.04 -11.56 -7.72
C LEU A 456 0.33 -12.47 -8.92
N THR A 457 0.47 -13.78 -8.68
CA THR A 457 0.67 -14.75 -9.77
C THR A 457 -0.59 -14.93 -10.61
N GLN A 458 -1.79 -14.93 -10.01
CA GLN A 458 -3.06 -14.91 -10.76
C GLN A 458 -3.24 -13.63 -11.58
N ALA A 459 -2.79 -12.48 -11.07
CA ALA A 459 -2.83 -11.19 -11.77
C ALA A 459 -1.93 -11.16 -13.01
N GLY A 460 -0.86 -11.96 -13.04
CA GLY A 460 0.03 -12.11 -14.19
C GLY A 460 1.52 -12.11 -13.88
N ALA A 461 1.94 -12.04 -12.61
CA ALA A 461 3.34 -12.15 -12.23
C ALA A 461 3.92 -13.50 -12.64
N ASP A 462 5.02 -13.49 -13.39
CA ASP A 462 5.73 -14.69 -13.84
C ASP A 462 6.84 -15.10 -12.85
N LEU A 463 7.35 -14.14 -12.05
CA LEU A 463 8.33 -14.38 -10.99
C LEU A 463 8.09 -13.39 -9.85
N ILE A 464 8.15 -13.88 -8.61
CA ILE A 464 8.14 -13.04 -7.41
C ILE A 464 9.44 -13.21 -6.64
N ILE A 465 10.06 -12.08 -6.26
CA ILE A 465 11.26 -12.03 -5.42
C ILE A 465 10.95 -11.17 -4.20
N GLY A 466 11.10 -11.75 -3.00
CA GLY A 466 10.82 -11.06 -1.75
C GLY A 466 12.06 -10.51 -1.04
N HIS A 467 11.86 -9.42 -0.32
CA HIS A 467 12.79 -8.68 0.54
C HIS A 467 12.14 -8.45 1.92
N GLY A 468 12.87 -7.92 2.90
CA GLY A 468 12.34 -7.48 4.20
C GLY A 468 12.29 -8.52 5.32
N ALA A 469 12.45 -9.82 5.00
CA ALA A 469 12.60 -10.84 6.03
C ALA A 469 14.02 -10.91 6.62
N HIS A 470 15.00 -10.18 6.05
CA HIS A 470 16.42 -10.18 6.44
C HIS A 470 17.12 -11.56 6.47
N THR A 471 16.53 -12.60 5.89
CA THR A 471 17.08 -13.95 5.72
C THR A 471 16.47 -14.60 4.47
N ILE A 472 17.12 -15.64 3.93
CA ILE A 472 16.51 -16.48 2.89
C ILE A 472 15.19 -17.09 3.39
N GLN A 473 14.22 -17.23 2.50
CA GLN A 473 12.99 -18.00 2.73
C GLN A 473 12.83 -19.08 1.64
N PRO A 474 12.01 -20.13 1.89
CA PRO A 474 11.77 -21.18 0.91
C PRO A 474 11.20 -20.63 -0.41
N ILE A 475 11.41 -21.40 -1.48
CA ILE A 475 10.89 -21.14 -2.81
C ILE A 475 9.69 -22.05 -3.02
N GLN A 476 8.59 -21.50 -3.49
CA GLN A 476 7.38 -22.26 -3.81
C GLN A 476 6.98 -22.02 -5.26
N ILE A 477 6.40 -23.04 -5.90
CA ILE A 477 5.69 -22.86 -7.18
C ILE A 477 4.22 -22.61 -6.88
N ILE A 478 3.71 -21.45 -7.25
CA ILE A 478 2.31 -21.03 -7.08
C ILE A 478 1.78 -20.66 -8.46
N ASN A 479 0.67 -21.27 -8.89
CA ASN A 479 0.11 -21.09 -10.25
C ASN A 479 1.12 -21.32 -11.38
N ASP A 480 1.98 -22.33 -11.22
CA ASP A 480 3.11 -22.65 -12.10
C ASP A 480 4.20 -21.57 -12.21
N LYS A 481 4.22 -20.61 -11.29
CA LYS A 481 5.21 -19.53 -11.22
C LYS A 481 6.09 -19.66 -9.97
N PRO A 482 7.41 -19.46 -10.08
CA PRO A 482 8.28 -19.45 -8.91
C PRO A 482 8.08 -18.20 -8.05
N VAL A 483 8.01 -18.43 -6.75
CA VAL A 483 7.91 -17.43 -5.70
C VAL A 483 9.06 -17.63 -4.73
N VAL A 484 10.02 -16.71 -4.76
CA VAL A 484 11.11 -16.64 -3.78
C VAL A 484 10.65 -15.69 -2.68
N PHE A 485 10.20 -16.22 -1.53
CA PHE A 485 9.55 -15.39 -0.51
C PHE A 485 10.49 -14.36 0.15
N GLY A 486 11.79 -14.61 0.15
CA GLY A 486 12.78 -13.74 0.79
C GLY A 486 14.18 -14.09 0.30
N ILE A 487 14.94 -13.10 -0.18
CA ILE A 487 16.36 -13.24 -0.51
C ILE A 487 17.30 -12.68 0.57
N GLY A 488 16.76 -12.07 1.62
CA GLY A 488 17.53 -11.56 2.76
C GLY A 488 18.34 -10.30 2.46
N ASN A 489 19.43 -10.12 3.20
CA ASN A 489 20.30 -8.95 3.14
C ASN A 489 21.36 -9.08 2.05
N ALA A 490 21.75 -7.97 1.43
CA ALA A 490 23.03 -7.88 0.73
C ALA A 490 24.04 -7.19 1.65
N VAL A 491 24.28 -5.89 1.45
CA VAL A 491 25.07 -5.07 2.37
C VAL A 491 24.12 -4.37 3.33
N PHE A 492 23.81 -5.00 4.46
CA PHE A 492 22.97 -4.41 5.50
C PHE A 492 23.70 -4.41 6.84
N ASN A 493 24.34 -3.31 7.20
CA ASN A 493 25.38 -3.30 8.23
C ASN A 493 24.89 -3.21 9.70
N SER A 494 23.76 -3.86 9.99
CA SER A 494 23.37 -4.23 11.37
C SER A 494 24.30 -5.30 11.93
N ASP A 495 24.18 -5.65 13.21
CA ASP A 495 24.95 -6.80 13.76
C ASP A 495 24.44 -8.14 13.21
N GLY A 496 23.15 -8.22 12.85
CA GLY A 496 22.47 -9.46 12.49
C GLY A 496 21.95 -10.18 13.73
N GLU A 497 20.79 -10.84 13.62
CA GLU A 497 20.11 -11.48 14.75
C GLU A 497 19.83 -12.97 14.50
N TYR A 498 20.62 -13.61 13.62
CA TYR A 498 20.34 -14.96 13.13
C TYR A 498 20.27 -16.00 14.25
N GLU A 499 21.28 -16.02 15.13
CA GLU A 499 21.34 -16.94 16.27
C GLU A 499 20.16 -16.72 17.24
N GLN A 500 19.81 -15.46 17.53
CA GLN A 500 18.71 -15.09 18.43
C GLN A 500 17.35 -15.56 17.90
N HIS A 501 17.14 -15.51 16.58
CA HIS A 501 15.89 -15.95 15.95
C HIS A 501 15.89 -17.39 15.46
N HIS A 502 16.99 -18.13 15.68
CA HIS A 502 17.20 -19.48 15.12
C HIS A 502 17.01 -19.54 13.60
N SER A 503 17.44 -18.49 12.89
CA SER A 503 17.39 -18.41 11.44
C SER A 503 18.75 -18.73 10.82
N LEU A 504 18.75 -19.07 9.53
CA LEU A 504 19.98 -19.36 8.82
C LEU A 504 20.72 -18.05 8.49
N PRO A 505 22.06 -17.98 8.67
CA PRO A 505 22.88 -16.80 8.43
C PRO A 505 23.16 -16.58 6.93
N PHE A 506 22.15 -16.85 6.09
CA PHE A 506 22.26 -16.82 4.65
C PHE A 506 21.26 -15.84 4.06
N SER A 507 21.71 -15.18 3.01
CA SER A 507 20.91 -14.40 2.06
C SER A 507 21.28 -14.87 0.65
N CYS A 508 20.69 -14.28 -0.40
CA CYS A 508 20.96 -14.64 -1.78
C CYS A 508 21.11 -13.42 -2.67
N ILE A 509 21.99 -13.52 -3.66
CA ILE A 509 21.97 -12.67 -4.85
C ILE A 509 21.14 -13.40 -5.91
N ALA A 510 20.08 -12.75 -6.38
CA ALA A 510 19.22 -13.26 -7.44
C ALA A 510 19.74 -12.76 -8.80
N ARG A 511 20.23 -13.66 -9.65
CA ARG A 511 20.73 -13.36 -11.00
C ARG A 511 19.79 -13.94 -12.05
N ILE A 512 19.24 -13.07 -12.90
CA ILE A 512 18.33 -13.43 -13.97
C ILE A 512 19.08 -13.40 -15.31
N ASP A 513 18.96 -14.48 -16.07
CA ASP A 513 19.40 -14.60 -17.46
C ASP A 513 18.19 -14.49 -18.38
N LEU A 514 18.01 -13.32 -19.02
CA LEU A 514 16.87 -13.00 -19.88
C LEU A 514 16.89 -13.81 -21.18
N ALA A 515 18.06 -14.17 -21.70
CA ALA A 515 18.15 -14.98 -22.91
C ALA A 515 17.50 -16.35 -22.69
N LYS A 516 17.66 -16.93 -21.50
CA LYS A 516 17.19 -18.27 -21.16
C LYS A 516 15.95 -18.33 -20.26
N ASP A 517 15.53 -17.18 -19.73
CA ASP A 517 14.47 -17.09 -18.72
C ASP A 517 14.77 -17.92 -17.47
N LEU A 518 16.00 -17.79 -16.98
CA LEU A 518 16.50 -18.53 -15.81
C LEU A 518 16.75 -17.57 -14.66
N LEU A 519 16.31 -17.96 -13.48
CA LEU A 519 16.66 -17.36 -12.21
C LEU A 519 17.71 -18.25 -11.53
N ARG A 520 18.85 -17.66 -11.17
CA ARG A 520 19.87 -18.27 -10.32
C ARG A 520 19.93 -17.57 -8.98
N LEU A 521 19.83 -18.31 -7.90
CA LEU A 521 19.96 -17.82 -6.53
C LEU A 521 21.31 -18.28 -5.98
N TYR A 522 22.21 -17.33 -5.76
CA TYR A 522 23.55 -17.56 -5.21
C TYR A 522 23.55 -17.23 -3.72
N PRO A 523 23.59 -18.23 -2.82
CA PRO A 523 23.62 -17.94 -1.40
C PRO A 523 24.92 -17.25 -0.99
N ILE A 524 24.77 -16.27 -0.12
CA ILE A 524 25.85 -15.53 0.51
C ILE A 524 25.72 -15.64 2.03
N TYR A 525 26.86 -15.67 2.72
CA TYR A 525 26.91 -15.66 4.17
C TYR A 525 26.79 -14.22 4.69
N THR A 526 25.84 -13.96 5.59
CA THR A 526 25.43 -12.59 5.96
C THR A 526 25.33 -12.33 7.46
N ASP A 527 25.86 -13.22 8.31
CA ASP A 527 26.06 -12.89 9.74
C ASP A 527 27.25 -11.95 9.88
N ASN A 528 26.93 -10.66 10.09
CA ASN A 528 27.89 -9.58 10.02
C ASN A 528 28.94 -9.60 11.15
N LEU A 529 28.63 -10.18 12.31
CA LEU A 529 29.62 -10.34 13.38
C LEU A 529 30.67 -11.40 13.03
N LYS A 530 30.35 -12.34 12.13
CA LYS A 530 31.29 -13.35 11.62
C LYS A 530 32.01 -12.89 10.35
N THR A 531 31.31 -12.18 9.47
CA THR A 531 31.88 -11.68 8.22
C THR A 531 32.66 -10.38 8.37
N PHE A 532 32.56 -9.74 9.54
CA PHE A 532 32.98 -8.37 9.76
C PHE A 532 32.30 -7.41 8.78
N TRP A 533 30.98 -7.55 8.56
CA TRP A 533 30.19 -6.74 7.62
C TRP A 533 30.65 -6.80 6.15
N GLN A 534 31.21 -7.95 5.74
CA GLN A 534 31.61 -8.21 4.36
C GLN A 534 30.98 -9.54 3.87
N PRO A 535 29.74 -9.53 3.38
CA PRO A 535 29.09 -10.74 2.86
C PRO A 535 29.90 -11.42 1.76
N TYR A 536 29.80 -12.75 1.66
CA TYR A 536 30.56 -13.53 0.67
C TYR A 536 29.83 -14.79 0.19
N PRO A 537 30.09 -15.28 -1.03
CA PRO A 537 29.54 -16.54 -1.53
C PRO A 537 29.85 -17.72 -0.62
N VAL A 538 28.84 -18.53 -0.31
CA VAL A 538 28.98 -19.66 0.63
C VAL A 538 29.88 -20.78 0.09
N ASP A 539 30.49 -21.52 1.01
CA ASP A 539 31.20 -22.76 0.68
C ASP A 539 30.24 -23.92 0.36
N PHE A 540 30.77 -25.13 0.13
CA PHE A 540 29.95 -26.30 -0.17
C PHE A 540 28.99 -26.70 0.96
N ASN A 541 29.45 -26.65 2.21
CA ASN A 541 28.67 -27.11 3.36
C ASN A 541 27.52 -26.14 3.65
N ASP A 542 27.81 -24.84 3.61
CA ASP A 542 26.80 -23.80 3.79
C ASP A 542 25.85 -23.72 2.59
N PHE A 543 26.34 -23.94 1.36
CA PHE A 543 25.48 -24.11 0.20
C PHE A 543 24.50 -25.29 0.37
N SER A 544 24.97 -26.43 0.88
CA SER A 544 24.10 -27.59 1.13
C SER A 544 22.96 -27.24 2.08
N LYS A 545 23.21 -26.47 3.15
CA LYS A 545 22.18 -26.03 4.11
C LYS A 545 21.22 -25.02 3.47
N ALA A 546 21.76 -24.00 2.81
CA ALA A 546 20.98 -22.94 2.19
C ALA A 546 20.08 -23.48 1.07
N SER A 547 20.65 -24.27 0.16
CA SER A 547 19.90 -24.89 -0.95
C SER A 547 18.81 -25.83 -0.43
N THR A 548 19.11 -26.72 0.53
CA THR A 548 18.11 -27.62 1.13
C THR A 548 16.93 -26.84 1.73
N TYR A 549 17.21 -25.73 2.43
CA TYR A 549 16.16 -24.90 3.00
C TYR A 549 15.34 -24.18 1.92
N MET A 550 16.00 -23.52 0.96
CA MET A 550 15.33 -22.81 -0.13
C MET A 550 14.46 -23.75 -0.98
N THR A 551 14.93 -24.96 -1.27
CA THR A 551 14.21 -25.89 -2.14
C THR A 551 13.30 -26.85 -1.37
N SER A 552 13.07 -26.62 -0.08
CA SER A 552 12.27 -27.51 0.79
C SER A 552 10.80 -27.66 0.35
N LEU A 553 10.28 -26.74 -0.45
CA LEU A 553 8.92 -26.78 -1.03
C LEU A 553 8.92 -27.07 -2.53
N LEU A 554 10.06 -27.45 -3.12
CA LEU A 554 10.19 -27.78 -4.53
C LEU A 554 10.37 -29.29 -4.74
N THR A 555 9.92 -29.78 -5.89
CA THR A 555 10.31 -31.11 -6.37
C THR A 555 11.64 -31.02 -7.13
N SER A 556 12.43 -32.10 -7.14
CA SER A 556 13.76 -32.14 -7.77
C SER A 556 13.75 -31.88 -9.28
N GLU A 557 12.59 -31.96 -9.94
CA GLU A 557 12.43 -31.66 -11.36
C GLU A 557 12.29 -30.15 -11.65
N ARG A 558 12.03 -29.34 -10.61
CA ARG A 558 11.74 -27.91 -10.73
C ARG A 558 12.96 -27.01 -10.56
N TYR A 559 14.11 -27.57 -10.17
CA TYR A 559 15.34 -26.82 -9.98
C TYR A 559 16.56 -27.67 -10.31
N ILE A 560 17.69 -27.01 -10.54
CA ILE A 560 19.01 -27.64 -10.53
C ILE A 560 19.92 -26.95 -9.52
N THR A 561 20.90 -27.67 -8.99
CA THR A 561 21.99 -27.10 -8.21
C THR A 561 23.29 -27.30 -8.94
N THR A 562 24.07 -26.24 -9.09
CA THR A 562 25.35 -26.28 -9.80
C THR A 562 26.26 -25.14 -9.30
N GLN A 563 27.39 -24.94 -9.97
CA GLN A 563 28.34 -23.87 -9.66
C GLN A 563 28.95 -23.28 -10.93
N ASP A 564 29.36 -22.03 -10.83
CA ASP A 564 30.19 -21.33 -11.81
C ASP A 564 31.30 -20.54 -11.10
N TYR A 565 31.90 -19.56 -11.80
CA TYR A 565 32.98 -18.74 -11.25
C TYR A 565 32.52 -17.74 -10.16
N LEU A 566 31.21 -17.45 -10.06
CA LEU A 566 30.63 -16.58 -9.03
C LEU A 566 30.29 -17.35 -7.75
N GLY A 567 30.01 -18.65 -7.88
CA GLY A 567 29.75 -19.53 -6.75
C GLY A 567 28.78 -20.66 -7.06
N ARG A 568 28.21 -21.23 -6.00
CA ARG A 568 27.18 -22.26 -6.07
C ARG A 568 25.80 -21.62 -6.09
N TYR A 569 24.87 -22.18 -6.86
CA TYR A 569 23.53 -21.63 -7.00
C TYR A 569 22.45 -22.69 -7.18
N VAL A 570 21.22 -22.29 -6.84
CA VAL A 570 19.99 -22.96 -7.25
C VAL A 570 19.48 -22.26 -8.51
N GLU A 571 19.21 -22.99 -9.59
CA GLU A 571 18.67 -22.45 -10.84
C GLU A 571 17.25 -22.97 -11.09
N ILE A 572 16.37 -22.05 -11.49
CA ILE A 572 14.94 -22.27 -11.71
C ILE A 572 14.53 -21.55 -13.00
N LYS A 573 13.66 -22.17 -13.78
CA LYS A 573 13.03 -21.55 -14.95
C LYS A 573 11.75 -20.84 -14.54
N PHE A 574 11.49 -19.65 -15.09
CA PHE A 574 10.27 -18.88 -14.83
C PHE A 574 9.59 -18.41 -16.11
#